data_AF-A0A0F9JKN0-F1
#
_entry.id   AF-A0A0F9JKN0-F1
#
_cell.length_a   1.000
_cell.length_b   1.000
_cell.length_c   1.000
_cell.angle_alpha   90.00
_cell.angle_beta   90.00
_cell.angle_gamma   90.00
#
_symmetry.space_group_name_H-M   'P 1'
#
loop_
_entity.id
_entity.type
_entity.pdbx_description
1 polymer ?
#
loop_
_entity_poly.entity_id
_entity_poly.type
_entity_poly.pdbx_seq_one_letter_code
_entity_poly.pdbx_strand_id
1 'polypeptide(L)'
;MKKLTDPQRRALTILREKGAMAPKWFASCMWPDSPAWKWHYNTGPNGATAGKGMWLCAGSYLSKLVKMGYVRIEVRRNTYQRFYRISELGKGLLDL
;
A
#
# COMPACT_ATOMS: atom_id res chain seq x y z
N MET A 1 3.24 -21.16 -13.54
CA MET A 1 2.52 -20.07 -12.84
C MET A 1 3.46 -19.33 -11.91
N LYS A 2 3.33 -18.01 -11.77
CA LYS A 2 4.26 -17.20 -10.96
C LYS A 2 3.85 -17.27 -9.49
N LYS A 3 4.70 -17.87 -8.64
CA LYS A 3 4.47 -17.96 -7.20
C LYS A 3 4.52 -16.56 -6.57
N LEU A 4 3.54 -16.22 -5.74
CA LEU A 4 3.57 -14.99 -4.95
C LEU A 4 4.76 -15.03 -3.98
N THR A 5 5.46 -13.91 -3.85
CA THR A 5 6.42 -13.73 -2.75
C THR A 5 5.66 -13.47 -1.44
N ASP A 6 6.28 -13.73 -0.29
CA ASP A 6 5.63 -13.50 1.01
C ASP A 6 5.15 -12.05 1.21
N PRO A 7 5.93 -11.01 0.82
CA PRO A 7 5.44 -9.63 0.88
C PRO A 7 4.21 -9.39 0.00
N GLN A 8 4.16 -10.00 -1.19
CA GLN A 8 3.00 -9.86 -2.08
C GLN A 8 1.78 -10.56 -1.49
N ARG A 9 1.94 -11.80 -1.00
CA ARG A 9 0.87 -12.54 -0.34
C ARG A 9 0.30 -11.74 0.84
N ARG A 10 1.16 -11.25 1.74
CA ARG A 10 0.74 -10.40 2.87
C ARG A 10 -0.01 -9.15 2.42
N ALA A 11 0.50 -8.45 1.40
CA ALA A 11 -0.13 -7.23 0.88
C ALA A 11 -1.53 -7.49 0.31
N LEU A 12 -1.69 -8.56 -0.46
CA LEU A 12 -2.98 -8.95 -1.02
C LEU A 12 -3.95 -9.38 0.08
N THR A 13 -3.50 -10.13 1.09
CA THR A 13 -4.32 -10.51 2.24
C THR A 13 -4.84 -9.26 2.99
N ILE A 14 -3.97 -8.29 3.27
CA ILE A 14 -4.36 -7.01 3.91
C ILE A 14 -5.47 -6.32 3.12
N LEU A 15 -5.32 -6.20 1.79
CA LEU A 15 -6.29 -5.53 0.92
C LEU A 15 -7.59 -6.33 0.74
N ARG A 16 -7.54 -7.66 0.85
CA ARG A 16 -8.73 -8.53 0.84
C ARG A 16 -9.55 -8.34 2.11
N GLU A 17 -8.91 -8.36 3.27
CA GLU A 17 -9.57 -8.33 4.58
C GLU A 17 -10.07 -6.94 4.97
N LYS A 18 -9.26 -5.90 4.71
CA LYS A 18 -9.56 -4.53 5.15
C LYS A 18 -10.17 -3.66 4.05
N GLY A 19 -10.25 -4.18 2.82
CA GLY A 19 -10.79 -3.49 1.68
C GLY A 19 -9.89 -2.36 1.16
N ALA A 20 -10.50 -1.41 0.45
CA ALA A 20 -9.78 -0.36 -0.24
C ALA A 20 -9.22 0.68 0.73
N MET A 21 -7.92 0.97 0.62
CA MET A 21 -7.21 1.85 1.57
C MET A 21 -6.17 2.74 0.91
N ALA A 22 -5.86 3.86 1.56
CA ALA A 22 -4.79 4.78 1.15
C ALA A 22 -3.41 4.25 1.61
N PRO A 23 -2.30 4.69 0.97
CA PRO A 23 -0.94 4.21 1.27
C PRO A 23 -0.53 4.32 2.74
N LYS A 24 -0.96 5.37 3.44
CA LYS A 24 -0.66 5.56 4.87
C LYS A 24 -1.22 4.43 5.73
N TRP A 25 -2.50 4.08 5.51
CA TRP A 25 -3.18 3.00 6.24
C TRP A 25 -2.67 1.62 5.82
N PHE A 26 -2.34 1.46 4.54
CA PHE A 26 -1.69 0.24 4.07
C PHE A 26 -0.34 0.02 4.75
N ALA A 27 0.49 1.07 4.83
CA ALA A 27 1.80 0.99 5.46
C ALA A 27 1.69 0.53 6.92
N SER A 28 0.71 1.03 7.69
CA SER A 28 0.56 0.67 9.10
C SER A 28 0.14 -0.79 9.29
N CYS A 29 -0.53 -1.39 8.31
CA CYS A 29 -0.85 -2.82 8.33
C CYS A 29 0.34 -3.68 7.84
N MET A 30 1.06 -3.21 6.82
CA MET A 30 2.14 -3.94 6.17
C MET A 30 3.43 -3.93 6.98
N TRP A 31 3.72 -2.84 7.70
CA TRP A 31 4.97 -2.65 8.43
C TRP A 31 4.73 -1.87 9.74
N PRO A 32 3.89 -2.38 10.66
CA PRO A 32 3.52 -1.65 11.88
C PRO A 32 4.74 -1.26 12.73
N ASP A 33 5.71 -2.18 12.86
CA ASP A 33 6.84 -2.02 13.78
C ASP A 33 8.09 -1.42 13.13
N SER A 34 7.97 -0.89 11.91
CA SER A 34 9.12 -0.32 11.20
C SER A 34 9.67 0.91 11.93
N PRO A 35 10.99 0.99 12.21
CA PRO A 35 11.59 2.16 12.84
C PRO A 35 11.43 3.43 11.97
N ALA A 36 11.22 3.27 10.66
CA ALA A 36 11.02 4.37 9.73
C ALA A 36 9.73 5.17 9.96
N TRP A 37 8.80 4.69 10.81
CA TRP A 37 7.70 5.50 11.32
C TRP A 37 8.17 6.69 12.16
N LYS A 38 9.33 6.56 12.82
CA LYS A 38 9.92 7.60 13.69
C LYS A 38 10.80 8.58 12.91
N TRP A 39 11.13 8.27 11.66
CA TRP A 39 12.01 9.10 10.85
C TRP A 39 11.27 10.34 10.34
N HIS A 40 11.94 11.48 10.40
CA HIS A 40 11.42 12.75 9.93
C HIS A 40 11.86 12.99 8.49
N TYR A 41 10.92 13.44 7.66
CA TYR A 41 11.20 13.81 6.27
C TYR A 41 10.76 15.24 6.03
N ASN A 42 11.59 16.00 5.31
CA ASN A 42 11.25 17.36 4.92
C ASN A 42 10.03 17.37 3.99
N THR A 43 9.13 18.33 4.23
CA THR A 43 7.85 18.49 3.53
C THR A 43 7.66 19.89 2.98
N GLY A 44 8.76 20.57 2.65
CA GLY A 44 8.79 21.95 2.17
C GLY A 44 9.79 22.80 2.96
N PRO A 45 9.86 24.11 2.69
CA PRO A 45 10.90 25.00 3.24
C PRO A 45 10.98 25.00 4.77
N ASN A 46 9.84 24.89 5.47
CA ASN A 46 9.75 24.97 6.93
C ASN A 46 8.96 23.80 7.56
N GLY A 47 8.91 22.64 6.88
CA GLY A 47 8.08 21.52 7.32
C GLY A 47 8.85 20.21 7.44
N ALA A 48 8.61 19.48 8.53
CA ALA A 48 9.03 18.09 8.68
C ALA A 48 7.84 17.23 9.11
N THR A 49 7.77 15.99 8.62
CA THR A 49 6.71 15.05 8.99
C THR A 49 7.31 13.70 9.34
N ALA A 50 7.03 13.23 10.55
CA ALA A 50 7.39 11.89 10.99
C ALA A 50 6.63 10.81 10.20
N GLY A 51 7.32 9.74 9.84
CA GLY A 51 6.73 8.55 9.21
C GLY A 51 6.29 8.73 7.76
N LYS A 52 6.51 9.90 7.14
CA LYS A 52 6.16 10.14 5.72
C LYS A 52 6.85 9.16 4.77
N GLY A 53 8.09 8.74 5.08
CA GLY A 53 8.81 7.73 4.30
C GLY A 53 8.05 6.40 4.17
N MET A 54 7.30 6.01 5.21
CA MET A 54 6.48 4.79 5.18
C MET A 54 5.34 4.90 4.18
N TRP A 55 4.70 6.07 4.09
CA TRP A 55 3.57 6.30 3.18
C TRP A 55 4.05 6.30 1.73
N LEU A 56 5.23 6.88 1.49
CA LEU A 56 5.87 6.91 0.17
C LEU A 56 6.30 5.50 -0.26
N CYS A 57 6.91 4.73 0.64
CA CYS A 57 7.28 3.35 0.40
C CYS A 57 6.05 2.50 0.03
N ALA A 58 4.97 2.60 0.82
CA ALA A 58 3.70 1.95 0.52
C ALA A 58 3.13 2.36 -0.84
N GLY A 59 3.12 3.65 -1.16
CA GLY A 59 2.62 4.15 -2.45
C GLY A 59 3.41 3.58 -3.64
N SER A 60 4.74 3.53 -3.53
CA SER A 60 5.62 2.92 -4.54
C SER A 60 5.36 1.42 -4.69
N TYR A 61 5.25 0.70 -3.57
CA TYR A 61 4.98 -0.74 -3.57
C TYR A 61 3.61 -1.08 -4.17
N LEU A 62 2.55 -0.38 -3.75
CA LEU A 62 1.21 -0.52 -4.30
C LEU A 62 1.17 -0.22 -5.80
N SER A 63 1.91 0.79 -6.26
CA SER A 63 2.00 1.11 -7.70
C SER A 63 2.65 -0.02 -8.51
N LYS A 64 3.62 -0.74 -7.94
CA LYS A 64 4.19 -1.94 -8.56
C LYS A 64 3.14 -3.06 -8.65
N LEU A 65 2.37 -3.30 -7.58
CA LEU A 65 1.29 -4.29 -7.59
C LEU A 65 0.18 -3.94 -8.59
N VAL A 66 -0.10 -2.65 -8.80
CA VAL A 66 -1.01 -2.18 -9.84
C VAL A 66 -0.46 -2.50 -11.23
N LYS A 67 0.82 -2.23 -11.50
CA LYS A 67 1.46 -2.59 -12.79
C LYS A 67 1.44 -4.10 -13.06
N MET A 68 1.46 -4.92 -12.00
CA MET A 68 1.34 -6.37 -12.09
C MET A 68 -0.11 -6.87 -12.25
N GLY A 69 -1.09 -5.98 -12.14
CA GLY A 69 -2.52 -6.32 -12.21
C GLY A 69 -3.09 -6.97 -10.95
N TYR A 70 -2.33 -7.04 -9.84
CA TYR A 70 -2.78 -7.71 -8.61
C TYR A 70 -3.67 -6.79 -7.73
N VAL A 71 -3.56 -5.48 -7.95
CA VAL A 71 -4.27 -4.42 -7.22
C VAL A 71 -4.77 -3.40 -8.24
N ARG A 72 -5.85 -2.69 -7.93
CA ARG A 72 -6.38 -1.58 -8.74
C ARG A 72 -6.54 -0.32 -7.91
N ILE A 73 -6.49 0.83 -8.58
CA ILE A 73 -6.77 2.13 -7.97
C ILE A 73 -8.29 2.30 -7.89
N GLU A 74 -8.80 2.62 -6.71
CA GLU A 74 -10.17 3.03 -6.46
C GLU A 74 -10.21 4.55 -6.33
N VAL A 75 -10.90 5.20 -7.27
CA VAL A 75 -11.11 6.65 -7.24
C VAL A 75 -12.33 6.93 -6.37
N ARG A 76 -12.15 7.77 -5.35
CA ARG A 76 -13.24 8.25 -4.50
C ARG A 76 -13.51 9.72 -4.81
N ARG A 77 -14.78 10.08 -4.96
CA ARG A 77 -15.19 11.48 -5.14
C ARG A 77 -14.76 12.28 -3.90
N ASN A 78 -14.32 13.52 -4.10
CA ASN A 78 -13.96 14.48 -3.03
C ASN A 78 -12.75 14.09 -2.15
N THR A 79 -11.81 13.30 -2.66
CA THR A 79 -10.55 13.04 -1.96
C THR A 79 -9.36 13.15 -2.90
N TYR A 80 -8.32 13.88 -2.48
CA TYR A 80 -7.04 13.93 -3.17
C TYR A 80 -6.18 12.67 -2.97
N GLN A 81 -6.64 11.72 -2.14
CA GLN A 81 -5.92 10.48 -1.86
C GLN A 81 -6.34 9.37 -2.81
N ARG A 82 -5.34 8.60 -3.27
CA ARG A 82 -5.58 7.36 -4.02
C ARG A 82 -5.88 6.22 -3.05
N PHE A 83 -6.96 5.50 -3.28
CA PHE A 83 -7.26 4.26 -2.59
C PHE A 83 -6.88 3.08 -3.48
N TYR A 84 -6.46 1.99 -2.87
CA TYR A 84 -6.02 0.78 -3.57
C TYR A 84 -6.84 -0.40 -3.06
N ARG A 85 -7.33 -1.23 -3.98
CA ARG A 85 -8.13 -2.43 -3.70
C ARG A 85 -7.54 -3.64 -4.42
N ILE A 86 -7.63 -4.82 -3.82
CA ILE A 86 -7.28 -6.08 -4.50
C ILE A 86 -8.10 -6.25 -5.81
N SER A 87 -7.47 -6.75 -6.87
CA SER A 87 -8.14 -7.08 -8.14
C SER A 87 -8.65 -8.52 -8.14
N GLU A 88 -9.44 -8.92 -9.16
CA GLU A 88 -9.86 -10.32 -9.30
C GLU A 88 -8.67 -11.27 -9.53
N LEU A 89 -7.67 -10.83 -10.32
CA LEU A 89 -6.42 -11.58 -10.47
C LEU A 89 -5.69 -11.74 -9.13
N GLY A 90 -5.62 -10.68 -8.33
CA GLY A 90 -5.01 -10.71 -7.00
C GLY A 90 -5.70 -11.69 -6.06
N LYS A 91 -7.04 -11.77 -6.10
CA LYS A 91 -7.81 -12.75 -5.31
C LYS A 91 -7.49 -14.17 -5.77
N GLY A 92 -7.56 -14.43 -7.08
CA GLY A 92 -7.25 -15.75 -7.63
C GLY A 92 -5.84 -16.22 -7.27
N LEU A 93 -4.85 -15.31 -7.19
CA LEU A 93 -3.50 -15.64 -6.76
C LEU A 93 -3.36 -16.02 -5.27
N LEU A 94 -4.30 -15.60 -4.42
CA LEU A 94 -4.31 -15.97 -3.00
C LEU A 94 -4.92 -17.35 -2.74
N ASP A 95 -5.88 -17.75 -3.59
CA ASP A 95 -6.66 -18.98 -3.45
C ASP A 95 -5.98 -20.20 -4.13
N LEU A 96 -4.76 -19.99 -4.67
CA LEU A 96 -3.84 -20.97 -5.26
C LEU A 96 -2.74 -21.38 -4.27
#